data_AF-A0A4S2MI65-F1
#
_entry.id   AF-A0A4S2MI65-F1
#
_cell.length_a   1.000
_cell.length_b   1.000
_cell.length_c   1.000
_cell.angle_alpha   90.00
_cell.angle_beta   90.00
_cell.angle_gamma   90.00
#
_symmetry.space_group_name_H-M   'P 1'
#
loop_
_entity.id
_entity.type
_entity.pdbx_description
1 polymer ?
#
loop_
_entity_poly.entity_id
_entity_poly.type
_entity_poly.pdbx_seq_one_letter_code
_entity_poly.pdbx_strand_id
1 'polypeptide(L)'
;MQQDVHQQHQQAQSVQQQAPPPPARPQPTPKPQVGTEEWHKQRRDNHKEVERRRRETINEGINELAKIVPNCEKNKGSILQRAVQYIMQLKEAETTNIEKWTLEKLLTEQAIQELSQANEKLKLECERAWREAETWKKSCLQAGVTPSNQQSQQQTPQNQSETPSSSS
;
A
#
# COMPACT_ATOMS: atom_id res chain seq x y z
N MET A 1 -83.36 -8.77 -25.77
CA MET A 1 -84.05 -9.59 -24.75
C MET A 1 -83.61 -9.03 -23.41
N GLN A 2 -84.40 -8.13 -22.81
CA GLN A 2 -85.52 -8.46 -21.91
C GLN A 2 -84.99 -9.25 -20.69
N GLN A 3 -84.89 -8.62 -19.52
CA GLN A 3 -85.89 -8.63 -18.43
C GLN A 3 -85.86 -9.99 -17.68
N ASP A 4 -86.00 -10.15 -16.36
CA ASP A 4 -86.14 -9.29 -15.19
C ASP A 4 -86.23 -10.26 -13.97
N VAL A 5 -86.13 -9.73 -12.74
CA VAL A 5 -86.60 -10.29 -11.44
C VAL A 5 -86.09 -11.66 -10.93
N HIS A 6 -85.29 -11.67 -9.85
CA HIS A 6 -85.84 -11.98 -8.51
C HIS A 6 -84.87 -11.74 -7.36
N GLN A 7 -85.43 -11.07 -6.36
CA GLN A 7 -84.90 -10.69 -5.08
C GLN A 7 -85.17 -11.78 -4.04
N GLN A 8 -84.21 -12.07 -3.15
CA GLN A 8 -84.55 -12.36 -1.76
C GLN A 8 -83.39 -12.09 -0.79
N HIS A 9 -83.73 -11.33 0.24
CA HIS A 9 -82.96 -11.04 1.44
C HIS A 9 -82.62 -12.31 2.25
N GLN A 10 -81.44 -12.31 2.89
CA GLN A 10 -81.26 -12.89 4.22
C GLN A 10 -80.14 -12.16 4.97
N GLN A 11 -80.47 -11.70 6.17
CA GLN A 11 -79.62 -11.00 7.12
C GLN A 11 -78.85 -11.99 8.02
N ALA A 12 -77.76 -11.46 8.61
CA ALA A 12 -77.13 -11.82 9.88
C ALA A 12 -76.01 -12.87 9.86
N GLN A 13 -74.75 -12.42 9.97
CA GLN A 13 -74.00 -12.28 11.24
C GLN A 13 -72.52 -12.00 10.91
N SER A 14 -72.03 -10.81 11.25
CA SER A 14 -70.63 -10.42 11.14
C SER A 14 -69.84 -10.98 12.33
N VAL A 15 -69.05 -12.03 12.09
CA VAL A 15 -67.99 -12.48 13.00
C VAL A 15 -66.78 -11.59 12.79
N GLN A 16 -66.57 -10.63 13.69
CA GLN A 16 -65.42 -9.74 13.69
C GLN A 16 -64.21 -10.50 14.28
N GLN A 17 -63.36 -11.06 13.43
CA GLN A 17 -62.06 -11.61 13.83
C GLN A 17 -61.13 -10.45 14.26
N GLN A 18 -60.76 -10.43 15.54
CA GLN A 18 -59.72 -9.55 16.07
C GLN A 18 -58.33 -10.10 15.71
N ALA A 19 -57.50 -9.28 15.06
CA ALA A 19 -56.09 -9.57 14.83
C ALA A 19 -55.29 -9.48 16.15
N PRO A 20 -54.21 -10.28 16.32
CA PRO A 20 -53.38 -10.23 17.53
C PRO A 20 -52.60 -8.90 17.63
N PRO A 21 -52.28 -8.42 18.85
CA PRO A 21 -51.55 -7.17 19.04
C PRO A 21 -50.07 -7.31 18.62
N PRO A 22 -49.41 -6.22 18.21
CA PRO A 22 -47.98 -6.24 17.85
C PRO A 22 -47.10 -6.50 19.08
N PRO A 23 -45.89 -7.09 18.90
CA PRO A 23 -44.99 -7.38 20.01
C PRO A 23 -44.55 -6.09 20.72
N ALA A 24 -44.63 -6.11 22.05
CA ALA A 24 -44.28 -4.98 22.91
C ALA A 24 -42.83 -4.53 22.67
N ARG A 25 -42.67 -3.27 22.27
CA ARG A 25 -41.38 -2.57 22.24
C ARG A 25 -40.86 -2.45 23.69
N PRO A 26 -39.59 -2.79 23.99
CA PRO A 26 -39.06 -2.61 25.34
C PRO A 26 -39.14 -1.13 25.71
N GLN A 27 -39.97 -0.82 26.71
CA GLN A 27 -40.12 0.52 27.29
C GLN A 27 -38.79 0.91 27.96
N PRO A 28 -38.27 2.13 27.73
CA PRO A 28 -37.09 2.59 28.46
C PRO A 28 -37.44 2.66 29.95
N THR A 29 -36.69 1.95 30.78
CA THR A 29 -36.84 1.99 32.24
C THR A 29 -36.85 3.45 32.73
N PRO A 30 -37.84 3.87 33.54
CA PRO A 30 -37.93 5.25 34.00
C PRO A 30 -36.66 5.64 34.75
N LYS A 31 -36.12 6.82 34.46
CA LYS A 31 -34.97 7.36 35.19
C LYS A 31 -35.38 7.55 36.66
N PRO A 32 -34.64 7.00 37.64
CA PRO A 32 -34.97 7.10 39.05
C PRO A 32 -35.06 8.57 39.49
N GLN A 33 -35.98 8.86 40.41
CA GLN A 33 -36.28 10.20 40.88
C GLN A 33 -35.07 10.85 41.57
N VAL A 34 -34.79 12.11 41.23
CA VAL A 34 -33.61 12.84 41.75
C VAL A 34 -33.65 12.91 43.28
N GLY A 35 -32.59 12.45 43.94
CA GLY A 35 -32.47 12.42 45.40
C GLY A 35 -32.86 11.09 46.06
N THR A 36 -33.34 10.09 45.31
CA THR A 36 -33.53 8.73 45.86
C THR A 36 -32.20 7.96 45.94
N GLU A 37 -32.13 6.96 46.81
CA GLU A 37 -30.93 6.10 46.94
C GLU A 37 -30.60 5.39 45.61
N GLU A 38 -31.61 5.06 44.82
CA GLU A 38 -31.47 4.46 43.48
C GLU A 38 -30.85 5.44 42.49
N TRP A 39 -31.23 6.72 42.53
CA TRP A 39 -30.62 7.76 41.72
C TRP A 39 -29.15 7.98 42.11
N HIS A 40 -28.84 8.02 43.41
CA HIS A 40 -27.46 8.12 43.88
C HIS A 40 -26.62 6.89 43.48
N LYS A 41 -27.18 5.68 43.58
CA LYS A 41 -26.53 4.43 43.13
C LYS A 41 -26.27 4.45 41.63
N GLN A 42 -27.28 4.77 40.81
CA GLN A 42 -27.13 4.82 39.35
C GLN A 42 -26.07 5.86 38.93
N ARG A 43 -26.01 7.01 39.60
CA ARG A 43 -25.00 8.04 39.32
C ARG A 43 -23.59 7.56 39.67
N ARG A 44 -23.42 6.87 40.80
CA ARG A 44 -22.14 6.27 41.21
C ARG A 44 -21.71 5.18 40.22
N ASP A 45 -22.61 4.30 39.81
CA ASP A 45 -22.31 3.19 38.91
C ASP A 45 -22.01 3.69 37.49
N ASN A 46 -22.75 4.70 37.02
CA ASN A 46 -22.45 5.36 35.75
C ASN A 46 -21.06 6.03 35.77
N HIS A 47 -20.72 6.73 36.86
CA HIS A 47 -19.40 7.32 37.00
C HIS A 47 -18.27 6.28 36.99
N LYS A 48 -18.44 5.14 37.67
CA LYS A 48 -17.50 4.02 37.63
C LYS A 48 -17.34 3.45 36.23
N GLU A 49 -18.44 3.29 35.50
CA GLU A 49 -18.44 2.75 34.14
C GLU A 49 -17.71 3.69 33.17
N VAL A 50 -17.93 5.00 33.30
CA VAL A 50 -17.20 6.01 32.49
C VAL A 50 -15.69 5.92 32.74
N GLU A 51 -15.28 5.84 34.00
CA GLU A 51 -13.85 5.74 34.34
C GLU A 51 -13.25 4.40 33.93
N ARG A 52 -14.00 3.29 34.02
CA ARG A 52 -13.58 1.97 33.52
C ARG A 52 -13.27 2.03 32.02
N ARG A 53 -14.20 2.56 31.21
CA ARG A 53 -14.01 2.71 29.76
C ARG A 53 -12.81 3.59 29.42
N ARG A 54 -12.64 4.71 30.14
CA ARG A 54 -11.47 5.58 29.96
C ARG A 54 -10.17 4.81 30.19
N ARG A 55 -10.10 3.99 31.25
CA ARG A 55 -8.91 3.16 31.54
C ARG A 55 -8.66 2.12 30.47
N GLU A 56 -9.70 1.50 29.94
CA GLU A 56 -9.59 0.52 28.86
C GLU A 56 -9.03 1.15 27.59
N THR A 57 -9.56 2.29 27.15
CA THR A 57 -9.04 3.02 25.98
C THR A 57 -7.56 3.40 26.15
N ILE A 58 -7.16 3.85 27.35
CA ILE A 58 -5.74 4.16 27.63
C ILE A 58 -4.88 2.90 27.56
N ASN A 59 -5.34 1.80 28.14
CA ASN A 59 -4.59 0.54 28.15
C ASN A 59 -4.45 -0.04 26.74
N GLU A 60 -5.52 0.02 25.95
CA GLU A 60 -5.51 -0.35 24.54
C GLU A 60 -4.48 0.49 23.77
N GLY A 61 -4.50 1.81 23.91
CA GLY A 61 -3.52 2.69 23.27
C GLY A 61 -2.07 2.36 23.63
N ILE A 62 -1.79 2.07 24.90
CA ILE A 62 -0.45 1.66 25.34
C ILE A 62 -0.06 0.29 24.76
N ASN A 63 -1.00 -0.65 24.67
CA ASN A 63 -0.73 -1.97 24.09
C ASN A 63 -0.52 -1.91 22.58
N GLU A 64 -1.18 -1.01 21.84
CA GLU A 64 -0.91 -0.80 20.42
C GLU A 64 0.49 -0.23 20.19
N LEU A 65 0.92 0.73 21.02
CA LEU A 65 2.29 1.25 20.97
C LEU A 65 3.33 0.14 21.17
N ALA A 66 3.07 -0.80 22.08
CA ALA A 66 3.96 -1.93 22.34
C ALA A 66 4.12 -2.87 21.13
N LYS A 67 3.16 -2.94 20.21
CA LYS A 67 3.27 -3.82 19.03
C LYS A 67 4.25 -3.30 17.98
N ILE A 68 4.38 -1.98 17.88
CA ILE A 68 5.17 -1.32 16.82
C ILE A 68 6.53 -0.83 17.30
N VAL A 69 6.72 -0.69 18.61
CA VAL A 69 7.98 -0.25 19.20
C VAL A 69 8.86 -1.48 19.49
N PRO A 70 10.06 -1.57 18.89
CA PRO A 70 10.96 -2.69 19.12
C PRO A 70 11.47 -2.71 20.57
N ASN A 71 11.75 -3.90 21.09
CA ASN A 71 12.35 -4.10 22.42
C ASN A 71 11.58 -3.44 23.57
N CYS A 72 10.26 -3.36 23.47
CA CYS A 72 9.43 -2.87 24.56
C CYS A 72 9.10 -4.01 25.55
N GLU A 73 9.15 -3.69 26.84
CA GLU A 73 8.73 -4.59 27.92
C GLU A 73 7.24 -4.41 28.24
N LYS A 74 6.68 -5.28 29.10
CA LYS A 74 5.27 -5.20 29.53
C LYS A 74 4.95 -4.02 30.46
N ASN A 75 5.94 -3.21 30.85
CA ASN A 75 5.74 -2.07 31.74
C ASN A 75 5.27 -0.83 30.95
N LYS A 76 4.10 -0.29 31.30
CA LYS A 76 3.52 0.92 30.68
C LYS A 76 4.49 2.10 30.63
N GLY A 77 5.26 2.35 31.69
CA GLY A 77 6.24 3.44 31.71
C GLY A 77 7.39 3.21 30.72
N SER A 78 7.89 1.98 30.66
CA SER A 78 8.96 1.58 29.74
C SER A 78 8.50 1.66 28.27
N ILE A 79 7.26 1.21 27.98
CA ILE A 79 6.66 1.31 26.65
C ILE A 79 6.62 2.77 26.18
N LEU A 80 6.14 3.70 27.02
CA LEU A 80 6.08 5.11 26.68
C LEU A 80 7.48 5.70 26.44
N GLN A 81 8.45 5.40 27.30
CA GLN A 81 9.82 5.89 27.15
C GLN A 81 10.48 5.35 25.87
N ARG A 82 10.28 4.06 25.56
CA ARG A 82 10.81 3.46 24.33
C ARG A 82 10.12 3.98 23.08
N ALA A 83 8.82 4.25 23.13
CA ALA A 83 8.11 4.87 22.02
C ALA A 83 8.70 6.24 21.66
N VAL A 84 8.98 7.09 22.67
CA VAL A 84 9.61 8.40 22.45
C VAL A 84 10.99 8.25 21.79
N GLN A 85 11.84 7.37 22.31
CA GLN A 85 13.16 7.14 21.76
C GLN A 85 13.11 6.58 20.34
N TYR A 86 12.20 5.65 20.08
CA TYR A 86 12.06 5.07 18.76
C TYR A 86 11.59 6.11 17.74
N ILE A 87 10.67 7.00 18.09
CA ILE A 87 10.27 8.13 17.23
C ILE A 87 11.47 9.04 16.93
N MET A 88 12.31 9.33 17.93
CA MET A 88 13.52 10.14 17.72
C MET A 88 14.50 9.44 16.77
N GLN A 89 14.73 8.14 16.95
CA GLN A 89 15.57 7.33 16.07
C GLN A 89 15.02 7.27 14.64
N LEU A 90 13.71 7.10 14.46
CA LEU A 90 13.08 7.11 13.15
C LEU A 90 13.28 8.45 12.44
N LYS A 91 13.16 9.57 13.17
CA LYS A 91 13.39 10.91 12.62
C LYS A 91 14.86 11.14 12.23
N GLU A 92 15.79 10.68 13.05
CA GLU A 92 17.22 10.75 12.74
C GLU A 92 17.57 9.86 11.54
N ALA A 93 17.07 8.62 11.52
CA ALA A 93 17.23 7.69 10.42
C ALA A 93 16.62 8.23 9.11
N GLU A 94 15.47 8.89 9.16
CA GLU A 94 14.88 9.57 8.01
C GLU A 94 15.83 10.62 7.43
N THR A 95 16.45 11.44 8.29
CA THR A 95 17.42 12.46 7.86
C THR A 95 18.65 11.82 7.21
N THR A 96 19.25 10.82 7.87
CA THR A 96 20.41 10.10 7.31
C THR A 96 20.07 9.38 6.00
N ASN A 97 18.87 8.80 5.88
CA ASN A 97 18.43 8.14 4.66
C ASN A 97 18.27 9.13 3.51
N ILE A 98 17.70 10.32 3.78
CA ILE A 98 17.59 11.39 2.78
C ILE A 98 18.97 11.84 2.32
N GLU A 99 19.91 12.07 3.24
CA GLU A 99 21.29 12.46 2.92
C GLU A 99 22.00 11.41 2.07
N LYS A 100 21.93 10.14 2.48
CA LYS A 100 22.52 9.02 1.75
C LYS A 100 21.94 8.90 0.35
N TRP A 101 20.61 8.91 0.23
CA TRP A 101 19.93 8.82 -1.07
C TRP A 101 20.29 10.00 -1.98
N THR A 102 20.36 11.21 -1.43
CA THR A 102 20.75 12.40 -2.19
C THR A 102 22.17 12.28 -2.73
N LEU A 103 23.11 11.82 -1.91
CA LEU A 103 24.49 11.60 -2.32
C LEU A 103 24.59 10.51 -3.41
N GLU A 104 23.96 9.36 -3.20
CA GLU A 104 23.94 8.26 -4.17
C GLU A 104 23.34 8.70 -5.51
N LYS A 105 22.25 9.48 -5.48
CA LYS A 105 21.63 10.06 -6.67
C LYS A 105 22.60 10.96 -7.43
N LEU A 106 23.25 11.91 -6.75
CA LEU A 106 24.18 12.85 -7.38
C LEU A 106 25.37 12.12 -8.01
N LEU A 107 25.95 11.13 -7.31
CA LEU A 107 27.07 10.35 -7.84
C LEU A 107 26.66 9.53 -9.07
N THR A 108 25.47 8.94 -9.04
CA THR A 108 24.94 8.16 -10.17
C THR A 108 24.64 9.07 -11.36
N GLU A 109 24.05 10.24 -11.13
CA GLU A 109 23.79 11.24 -12.17
C GLU A 109 25.08 11.72 -12.82
N GLN A 110 26.13 12.00 -12.02
CA GLN A 110 27.44 12.35 -12.52
C GLN A 110 28.04 11.23 -13.38
N ALA A 111 28.00 9.98 -12.91
CA ALA A 111 28.50 8.83 -13.67
C ALA A 111 27.74 8.63 -15.00
N ILE A 112 26.41 8.80 -14.99
CA ILE A 112 25.59 8.75 -16.21
C ILE A 112 26.01 9.86 -17.18
N GLN A 113 26.24 11.07 -16.69
CA GLN A 113 26.66 12.19 -17.52
C GLN A 113 28.03 11.94 -18.16
N GLU A 114 29.00 11.47 -17.40
CA GLU A 114 30.34 11.12 -17.90
C GLU A 114 30.30 10.00 -18.93
N LEU A 115 29.56 8.92 -18.66
CA LEU A 115 29.38 7.81 -19.61
C LEU A 115 28.67 8.28 -20.89
N SER A 116 27.68 9.16 -20.77
CA SER A 116 26.95 9.70 -21.91
C SER A 116 27.87 10.54 -22.80
N GLN A 117 28.71 11.39 -22.20
CA GLN A 117 29.71 12.19 -22.92
C GLN A 117 30.77 11.32 -23.61
N ALA A 118 31.28 10.29 -22.91
CA ALA A 118 32.24 9.35 -23.49
C ALA A 118 31.63 8.58 -24.67
N ASN A 119 30.36 8.16 -24.55
CA ASN A 119 29.64 7.47 -25.61
C ASN A 119 29.41 8.37 -26.84
N GLU A 120 29.03 9.63 -26.63
CA GLU A 120 28.88 10.62 -27.71
C GLU A 120 30.21 10.86 -28.43
N LYS A 121 31.29 11.07 -27.68
CA LYS A 121 32.63 11.22 -28.25
C LYS A 121 33.03 10.01 -29.10
N LEU A 122 32.81 8.79 -28.59
CA LEU A 122 33.15 7.57 -29.31
C LEU A 122 32.32 7.43 -30.60
N LYS A 123 31.03 7.78 -30.57
CA LYS A 123 30.18 7.80 -31.78
C LYS A 123 30.74 8.75 -32.84
N LEU A 124 31.16 9.96 -32.45
CA LEU A 124 31.76 10.93 -33.36
C LEU A 124 33.08 10.43 -33.94
N GLU A 125 33.93 9.81 -33.13
CA GLU A 125 35.19 9.22 -33.61
C GLU A 125 34.97 8.05 -34.57
N CYS A 126 34.02 7.16 -34.26
CA CYS A 126 33.61 6.08 -35.15
C CYS A 126 33.09 6.64 -36.48
N GLU A 127 32.25 7.66 -36.46
CA GLU A 127 31.73 8.28 -37.68
C GLU A 127 32.85 8.90 -38.52
N ARG A 128 33.80 9.61 -37.88
CA ARG A 128 34.97 10.16 -38.57
C ARG A 128 35.81 9.06 -39.23
N ALA A 129 36.14 8.00 -38.49
CA ALA A 129 36.90 6.87 -38.99
C ALA A 129 36.19 6.18 -40.17
N TRP A 130 34.86 6.03 -40.10
CA TRP A 130 34.05 5.50 -41.19
C TRP A 130 34.11 6.37 -42.45
N ARG A 131 33.99 7.70 -42.31
CA ARG A 131 34.11 8.63 -43.46
C ARG A 131 35.50 8.58 -44.10
N GLU A 132 36.55 8.51 -43.29
CA GLU A 132 37.93 8.40 -43.77
C GLU A 132 38.13 7.07 -44.52
N ALA A 133 37.70 5.95 -43.94
CA ALA A 133 37.78 4.63 -44.59
C ALA A 133 37.03 4.61 -45.93
N GLU A 134 35.84 5.21 -45.99
CA GLU A 134 35.06 5.32 -47.22
C GLU A 134 35.75 6.19 -48.28
N THR A 135 36.42 7.28 -47.85
CA THR A 135 37.19 8.14 -48.75
C THR A 135 38.38 7.39 -49.35
N TRP A 136 39.17 6.69 -48.51
CA TRP A 136 40.28 5.86 -48.97
C TRP A 136 39.82 4.74 -49.91
N LYS A 137 38.72 4.07 -49.58
CA LYS A 137 38.11 3.04 -50.44
C LYS A 137 37.78 3.59 -51.83
N LYS A 138 37.19 4.78 -51.92
CA LYS A 138 36.90 5.45 -53.20
C LYS A 138 38.19 5.77 -53.97
N SER A 139 39.21 6.31 -53.31
CA SER A 139 40.50 6.61 -53.94
C SER A 139 41.20 5.34 -54.47
N CYS A 140 41.20 4.23 -53.71
CA CYS A 140 41.75 2.95 -54.17
C CYS A 140 41.01 2.41 -55.40
N LEU A 141 39.67 2.48 -55.40
CA LEU A 141 38.86 2.08 -56.55
C LEU A 141 39.17 2.92 -57.80
N GLN A 142 39.35 4.23 -57.66
CA GLN A 142 39.76 5.12 -58.77
C GLN A 142 41.17 4.79 -59.28
N ALA A 143 42.07 4.32 -58.41
CA ALA A 143 43.41 3.87 -58.78
C ALA A 143 43.44 2.44 -59.37
N GLY A 144 42.29 1.79 -59.55
CA GLY A 144 42.18 0.42 -60.08
C GLY A 144 42.53 -0.68 -59.08
N VAL A 145 42.72 -0.34 -57.80
CA VAL A 145 43.00 -1.29 -56.71
C VAL A 145 41.68 -1.78 -56.15
N THR A 146 41.34 -3.04 -56.42
CA THR A 146 40.14 -3.69 -55.87
C THR A 146 40.50 -4.51 -54.63
N PRO A 147 39.66 -4.49 -53.58
CA PRO A 147 39.91 -5.30 -52.39
C PRO A 147 39.87 -6.79 -52.75
N SER A 148 40.99 -7.48 -52.55
CA SER A 148 41.09 -8.92 -52.76
C SER A 148 40.27 -9.64 -51.68
N ASN A 149 39.16 -10.27 -52.07
CA ASN A 149 38.30 -11.02 -51.15
C ASN A 149 38.95 -12.37 -50.80
N GLN A 150 39.97 -12.39 -49.92
CA GLN A 150 40.39 -13.63 -49.28
C GLN A 150 39.46 -13.90 -48.09
N GLN A 151 38.41 -14.66 -48.36
CA GLN A 151 37.59 -15.29 -47.33
C GLN A 151 38.46 -16.25 -46.51
N SER A 152 38.96 -15.77 -45.38
CA SER A 152 39.43 -16.63 -44.31
C SER A 152 38.21 -17.34 -43.72
N GLN A 153 37.93 -18.55 -44.20
CA GLN A 153 37.15 -19.53 -43.42
C GLN A 153 37.90 -19.75 -42.10
N GLN A 154 37.52 -19.04 -41.05
CA GLN A 154 37.76 -19.53 -39.69
C GLN A 154 36.52 -20.31 -39.29
N GLN A 155 36.67 -21.64 -39.37
CA GLN A 155 35.84 -22.59 -38.65
C GLN A 155 35.78 -22.16 -37.18
N THR A 156 34.60 -21.80 -36.70
CA THR A 156 34.29 -21.73 -35.28
C THR A 156 34.01 -23.17 -34.80
N PRO A 157 34.84 -23.79 -33.94
CA PRO A 157 34.38 -24.93 -33.18
C PRO A 157 33.33 -24.43 -32.18
N GLN A 158 32.13 -24.99 -32.26
CA GLN A 158 31.10 -24.89 -31.25
C GLN A 158 31.70 -25.31 -29.90
N ASN A 159 31.78 -24.40 -28.94
CA ASN A 159 31.91 -24.79 -27.54
C ASN A 159 30.59 -24.45 -26.84
N GLN A 160 29.80 -25.51 -26.62
CA GLN A 160 28.64 -25.47 -25.74
C GLN A 160 29.18 -25.32 -24.32
N SER A 161 29.06 -24.14 -23.73
CA SER A 161 29.11 -24.00 -22.29
C SER A 161 27.67 -23.85 -21.80
N GLU A 162 27.11 -25.00 -21.44
CA GLU A 162 25.94 -25.12 -20.58
C GLU A 162 26.08 -24.15 -19.39
N THR A 163 25.09 -23.29 -19.20
CA THR A 163 24.86 -22.67 -17.89
C THR A 163 23.97 -23.62 -17.10
N PRO A 164 24.43 -24.24 -16.01
CA PRO A 164 23.51 -24.84 -15.07
C PRO A 164 22.87 -23.73 -14.24
N SER A 165 21.56 -23.66 -14.38
CA SER A 165 20.64 -23.07 -13.42
C SER A 165 20.78 -23.78 -12.06
N SER A 166 21.02 -23.03 -10.98
CA SER A 166 20.60 -23.37 -9.59
C SER A 166 20.89 -22.15 -8.69
N SER A 167 19.90 -21.37 -8.26
CA SER A 167 19.05 -21.61 -7.07
C SER A 167 19.83 -21.79 -5.76
N SER A 168 19.93 -20.72 -4.97
CA SER A 168 19.64 -20.65 -3.52
C SER A 168 19.70 -19.19 -3.06
#